data_AF-A0A7J7KMV3-F1
#
_entry.id   AF-A0A7J7KMV3-F1
#
_cell.length_a   1.000
_cell.length_b   1.000
_cell.length_c   1.000
_cell.angle_alpha   90.00
_cell.angle_beta   90.00
_cell.angle_gamma   90.00
#
_symmetry.space_group_name_H-M   'P 1'
#
loop_
_entity.id
_entity.type
_entity.pdbx_description
1 polymer ?
#
loop_
_entity_poly.entity_id
_entity_poly.type
_entity_poly.pdbx_seq_one_letter_code
_entity_poly.pdbx_strand_id
1 'polypeptide(L)'
;MLNWQTKLFKFRSDARRMLSQRTHATNKVIRMPASTDFIEKYRDIMQQLHPRNKYAAYPGAGLRKDVVPPKKFIDAARTLFEQYPINNVLAEAKKMRRHLWNKRVPMEQDEMKKIGQELEYKLTSAKLQQTSSELLNEEEIEKEMAGIRKIALQQMKKSIYNWRPLHLDAYLSVVYMSSHLLSNYAVWYSIMSEVAQPYSSTV
;
A
#
# COMPACT_ATOMS: atom_id res chain seq x y z
N MET A 1 -4.07 41.30 -21.02
CA MET A 1 -4.85 40.05 -20.87
C MET A 1 -4.10 38.89 -21.51
N LEU A 2 -3.34 38.13 -20.72
CA LEU A 2 -2.62 36.90 -21.09
C LEU A 2 -2.27 36.20 -19.76
N ASN A 3 -2.36 34.90 -19.53
CA ASN A 3 -2.91 33.78 -20.29
C ASN A 3 -2.99 32.65 -19.24
N TRP A 4 -4.07 32.62 -18.45
CA TRP A 4 -4.23 31.63 -17.36
C TRP A 4 -4.36 30.20 -17.91
N GLN A 5 -4.87 30.08 -19.13
CA GLN A 5 -4.96 28.82 -19.85
C GLN A 5 -3.58 28.25 -20.17
N THR A 6 -2.59 29.05 -20.55
CA THR A 6 -1.22 28.53 -20.78
C THR A 6 -0.52 28.13 -19.49
N LYS A 7 -0.76 28.81 -18.36
CA LYS A 7 -0.21 28.40 -17.05
C LYS A 7 -0.80 27.07 -16.57
N LEU A 8 -2.11 26.86 -16.72
CA LEU A 8 -2.78 25.59 -16.40
C LEU A 8 -2.37 24.46 -17.34
N PHE A 9 -2.15 24.76 -18.62
CA PHE A 9 -1.68 23.78 -19.59
C PHE A 9 -0.24 23.34 -19.30
N LYS A 10 0.64 24.27 -18.89
CA LYS A 10 2.03 23.99 -18.50
C LYS A 10 2.11 23.15 -17.22
N PHE A 11 1.27 23.44 -16.21
CA PHE A 11 1.19 22.62 -14.99
C PHE A 11 0.70 21.19 -15.29
N ARG A 12 -0.30 21.04 -16.19
CA ARG A 12 -0.81 19.72 -16.62
C ARG A 12 0.18 18.96 -17.49
N SER A 13 0.99 19.64 -18.31
CA SER A 13 2.04 18.99 -19.10
C SER A 13 3.21 18.55 -18.23
N ASP A 14 3.59 19.37 -17.26
CA ASP A 14 4.70 19.08 -16.34
C ASP A 14 4.33 17.96 -15.35
N ALA A 15 3.09 17.94 -14.86
CA ALA A 15 2.58 16.81 -14.06
C ALA A 15 2.54 15.51 -14.87
N ARG A 16 2.18 15.55 -16.16
CA ARG A 16 2.25 14.39 -17.05
C ARG A 16 3.69 13.97 -17.36
N ARG A 17 4.62 14.91 -17.52
CA ARG A 17 6.05 14.65 -17.74
C ARG A 17 6.71 14.04 -16.50
N MET A 18 6.33 14.47 -15.29
CA MET A 18 6.78 13.90 -14.02
C MET A 18 6.20 12.50 -13.75
N LEU A 19 4.95 12.25 -14.16
CA LEU A 19 4.35 10.90 -14.09
C LEU A 19 4.96 9.95 -15.15
N SER A 20 5.28 10.45 -16.35
CA SER A 20 5.94 9.69 -17.42
C SER A 20 7.40 9.34 -17.10
N GLN A 21 8.17 10.26 -16.49
CA GLN A 21 9.54 9.98 -16.07
C GLN A 21 9.60 8.94 -14.92
N ARG A 22 8.52 8.79 -14.14
CA ARG A 22 8.38 7.69 -13.17
C ARG A 22 8.04 6.35 -13.80
N THR A 23 7.41 6.31 -14.97
CA THR A 23 7.03 5.06 -15.64
C THR A 23 8.12 4.48 -16.53
N HIS A 24 9.17 5.23 -16.88
CA HIS A 24 10.25 4.75 -17.76
C HIS A 24 11.45 4.13 -17.03
N ALA A 25 11.48 4.13 -15.68
CA ALA A 25 12.63 3.61 -14.93
C ALA A 25 12.66 2.08 -14.75
N THR A 26 11.66 1.30 -15.18
CA THR A 26 11.63 -0.14 -14.84
C THR A 26 11.06 -1.06 -15.92
N ASN A 27 11.41 -0.85 -17.20
CA ASN A 27 11.30 -1.89 -18.22
C ASN A 27 12.70 -2.43 -18.59
N LYS A 28 13.48 -2.83 -17.58
CA LYS A 28 14.51 -3.84 -17.80
C LYS A 28 13.78 -5.17 -17.79
N VAL A 29 13.69 -5.84 -18.94
CA VAL A 29 13.33 -7.26 -19.02
C VAL A 29 14.37 -8.00 -18.19
N ILE A 30 14.01 -8.33 -16.95
CA ILE A 30 14.85 -9.13 -16.07
C ILE A 30 14.72 -10.56 -16.61
N ARG A 31 15.67 -10.98 -17.45
CA ARG A 31 15.95 -12.41 -17.61
C ARG A 31 16.31 -12.95 -16.22
N MET A 32 15.56 -13.93 -15.74
CA MET A 32 15.81 -14.54 -14.43
C MET A 32 17.09 -15.38 -14.51
N PRO A 33 18.14 -15.09 -13.71
CA PRO A 33 19.26 -15.99 -13.56
C PRO A 33 18.90 -17.11 -12.58
N ALA A 34 19.72 -18.16 -12.58
CA ALA A 34 19.59 -19.35 -11.76
C ALA A 34 19.45 -19.05 -10.25
N SER A 35 18.91 -20.04 -9.52
CA SER A 35 18.23 -19.95 -8.21
C SER A 35 18.89 -19.17 -7.06
N THR A 36 20.16 -18.80 -7.13
CA THR A 36 20.88 -18.02 -6.12
C THR A 36 20.60 -16.52 -6.23
N ASP A 37 20.51 -16.01 -7.46
CA ASP A 37 20.35 -14.58 -7.73
C ASP A 37 18.96 -14.07 -7.33
N PHE A 38 17.96 -14.96 -7.34
CA PHE A 38 16.61 -14.66 -6.86
C PHE A 38 16.61 -14.37 -5.35
N ILE A 39 17.33 -15.17 -4.56
CA ILE A 39 17.35 -15.08 -3.10
C ILE A 39 18.06 -13.81 -2.66
N GLU A 40 19.19 -13.47 -3.28
CA GLU A 40 19.93 -12.24 -2.99
C GLU A 40 19.16 -10.99 -3.39
N LYS A 41 18.54 -11.01 -4.58
CA LYS A 41 17.69 -9.90 -5.02
C LYS A 41 16.46 -9.71 -4.13
N TYR A 42 15.87 -10.80 -3.63
CA TYR A 42 14.75 -10.72 -2.68
C TYR A 42 15.21 -10.19 -1.31
N ARG A 43 16.41 -10.56 -0.85
CA ARG A 43 17.02 -10.06 0.39
C ARG A 43 17.21 -8.54 0.34
N ASP A 44 17.76 -8.02 -0.75
CA ASP A 44 17.94 -6.57 -0.96
C ASP A 44 16.61 -5.82 -0.99
N ILE A 45 15.59 -6.38 -1.65
CA ILE A 45 14.24 -5.79 -1.68
C ILE A 45 13.64 -5.73 -0.27
N MET A 46 13.82 -6.77 0.55
CA MET A 46 13.29 -6.81 1.91
C MET A 46 14.03 -5.85 2.85
N GLN A 47 15.36 -5.69 2.68
CA GLN A 47 16.14 -4.70 3.43
C GLN A 47 15.77 -3.25 3.08
N GLN A 48 15.47 -2.97 1.81
CA GLN A 48 15.01 -1.65 1.37
C GLN A 48 13.61 -1.30 1.89
N LEU A 49 12.74 -2.30 2.10
CA LEU A 49 11.37 -2.10 2.58
C LEU A 49 11.27 -1.91 4.11
N HIS A 50 12.31 -2.29 4.85
CA HIS A 50 12.35 -2.22 6.31
C HIS A 50 13.60 -1.47 6.78
N PRO A 51 13.68 -0.13 6.59
CA PRO A 51 14.79 0.65 7.12
C PRO A 51 14.87 0.44 8.64
N ARG A 52 16.07 0.09 9.13
CA ARG A 52 16.38 -0.25 10.53
C ARG A 52 15.53 0.57 11.52
N ASN A 53 14.64 -0.13 12.21
CA ASN A 53 13.71 0.46 13.16
C ASN A 53 14.48 0.94 14.42
N LYS A 54 14.23 2.17 14.87
CA LYS A 54 14.91 2.82 16.03
C LYS A 54 14.77 2.02 17.34
N TYR A 55 13.80 1.11 17.41
CA TYR A 55 13.51 0.24 18.55
C TYR A 55 14.32 -1.08 18.57
N ALA A 56 15.39 -1.19 17.77
CA ALA A 56 16.26 -2.36 17.70
C ALA A 56 17.07 -2.64 18.99
N ALA A 57 17.05 -1.74 19.97
CA ALA A 57 17.86 -1.81 21.20
C ALA A 57 17.02 -2.08 22.47
N TYR A 58 15.90 -2.78 22.36
CA TYR A 58 15.17 -3.28 23.54
C TYR A 58 15.75 -4.66 23.95
N PRO A 59 15.92 -4.98 25.24
CA PRO A 59 16.46 -6.27 25.69
C PRO A 59 15.62 -7.50 25.27
N GLY A 60 14.34 -7.30 24.91
CA GLY A 60 13.49 -8.31 24.27
C GLY A 60 13.41 -8.22 22.73
N ALA A 61 14.08 -7.25 22.11
CA ALA A 61 14.24 -7.17 20.66
C ALA A 61 15.38 -8.12 20.25
N GLY A 62 15.18 -9.42 20.48
CA GLY A 62 16.07 -10.44 19.93
C GLY A 62 16.28 -10.16 18.43
N LEU A 63 17.54 -10.08 18.02
CA LEU A 63 17.90 -10.02 16.60
C LEU A 63 17.15 -11.15 15.91
N ARG A 64 16.16 -10.81 15.08
CA ARG A 64 15.44 -11.80 14.29
C ARG A 64 16.49 -12.49 13.44
N LYS A 65 16.79 -13.75 13.76
CA LYS A 65 17.75 -14.53 12.99
C LYS A 65 17.22 -14.56 11.55
N ASP A 66 18.10 -14.31 10.58
CA ASP A 66 17.74 -14.51 9.18
C ASP A 66 17.43 -15.99 8.99
N VAL A 67 16.13 -16.32 8.96
CA VAL A 67 15.67 -17.70 8.87
C VAL A 67 15.70 -18.10 7.40
N VAL A 68 16.58 -19.05 7.07
CA VAL A 68 16.60 -19.68 5.76
C VAL A 68 15.59 -20.84 5.76
N PRO A 69 14.58 -20.83 4.86
CA PRO A 69 13.64 -21.93 4.78
C PRO A 69 14.29 -23.21 4.23
N PRO A 70 13.86 -24.40 4.67
CA PRO A 70 14.33 -25.68 4.14
C PRO A 70 14.08 -25.81 2.64
N LYS A 71 14.96 -26.51 1.92
CA LYS A 71 14.83 -26.73 0.46
C LYS A 71 13.47 -27.31 0.06
N LYS A 72 12.99 -28.33 0.79
CA LYS A 72 11.67 -28.96 0.58
C LYS A 72 10.52 -27.95 0.57
N PHE A 73 10.61 -26.90 1.40
CA PHE A 73 9.60 -25.86 1.46
C PHE A 73 9.63 -24.96 0.23
N ILE A 74 10.83 -24.61 -0.25
CA ILE A 74 11.01 -23.84 -1.48
C ILE A 74 10.51 -24.64 -2.69
N ASP A 75 10.82 -25.95 -2.74
CA ASP A 75 10.41 -26.84 -3.81
C ASP A 75 8.87 -26.95 -3.88
N ALA A 76 8.21 -27.15 -2.74
CA ALA A 76 6.75 -27.17 -2.67
C ALA A 76 6.12 -25.85 -3.14
N ALA A 77 6.68 -24.71 -2.73
CA ALA A 77 6.21 -23.40 -3.18
C ALA A 77 6.40 -23.22 -4.69
N ARG A 78 7.51 -23.71 -5.26
CA ARG A 78 7.76 -23.69 -6.70
C ARG A 78 6.71 -24.52 -7.46
N THR A 79 6.44 -25.75 -7.03
CA THR A 79 5.42 -26.61 -7.66
C THR A 79 4.05 -25.94 -7.65
N LEU A 80 3.68 -25.26 -6.56
CA LEU A 80 2.42 -24.54 -6.48
C LEU A 80 2.36 -23.37 -7.47
N PHE A 81 3.45 -22.62 -7.64
CA PHE A 81 3.51 -21.53 -8.63
C PHE A 81 3.52 -22.00 -10.08
N GLU A 82 3.99 -23.21 -10.34
CA GLU A 82 3.89 -23.85 -11.66
C GLU A 82 2.46 -24.29 -11.98
N GLN A 83 1.72 -24.80 -10.98
CA GLN A 83 0.31 -25.20 -11.13
C GLN A 83 -0.63 -24.01 -11.37
N TYR A 84 -0.32 -22.86 -10.77
CA TYR A 84 -1.10 -21.63 -10.91
C TYR A 84 -0.23 -20.56 -11.58
N PRO A 85 -0.17 -20.51 -12.93
CA PRO A 85 0.69 -19.59 -13.64
C PRO A 85 0.20 -18.14 -13.43
N ILE A 86 0.78 -17.47 -12.45
CA ILE A 86 0.56 -16.04 -12.22
C ILE A 86 1.56 -15.29 -13.08
N ASN A 87 1.08 -14.64 -14.14
CA ASN A 87 1.89 -13.87 -15.10
C ASN A 87 2.92 -12.94 -14.44
N ASN A 88 2.62 -12.39 -13.25
CA ASN A 88 3.56 -11.59 -12.46
C ASN A 88 3.31 -11.76 -10.94
N VAL A 89 3.75 -12.90 -10.39
CA VAL A 89 3.63 -13.22 -8.94
C VAL A 89 4.10 -12.05 -8.07
N LEU A 90 5.21 -11.41 -8.41
CA LEU A 90 5.81 -10.36 -7.60
C LEU A 90 4.97 -9.07 -7.58
N ALA A 91 4.41 -8.67 -8.72
CA ALA A 91 3.53 -7.50 -8.77
C ALA A 91 2.23 -7.73 -7.99
N GLU A 92 1.63 -8.90 -8.16
CA GLU A 92 0.39 -9.28 -7.47
C GLU A 92 0.62 -9.46 -5.96
N ALA A 93 1.72 -10.09 -5.55
CA ALA A 93 2.10 -10.20 -4.14
C ALA A 93 2.33 -8.82 -3.50
N LYS A 94 2.97 -7.88 -4.20
CA LYS A 94 3.13 -6.48 -3.72
C LYS A 94 1.79 -5.75 -3.62
N LYS A 95 0.89 -5.96 -4.58
CA LYS A 95 -0.46 -5.39 -4.55
C LYS A 95 -1.27 -5.95 -3.40
N MET A 96 -1.23 -7.27 -3.19
CA MET A 96 -1.88 -7.96 -2.09
C MET A 96 -1.34 -7.51 -0.74
N ARG A 97 -0.02 -7.43 -0.56
CA ARG A 97 0.61 -6.91 0.66
C ARG A 97 0.13 -5.49 0.97
N ARG A 98 0.11 -4.59 -0.02
CA ARG A 98 -0.41 -3.22 0.15
C ARG A 98 -1.91 -3.21 0.48
N HIS A 99 -2.69 -4.06 -0.17
CA HIS A 99 -4.13 -4.18 0.09
C HIS A 99 -4.40 -4.59 1.54
N LEU A 100 -3.68 -5.61 2.04
CA LEU A 100 -3.80 -6.12 3.40
C LEU A 100 -3.25 -5.13 4.44
N TRP A 101 -2.11 -4.50 4.16
CA TRP A 101 -1.55 -3.46 5.04
C TRP A 101 -2.50 -2.28 5.23
N ASN A 102 -3.22 -1.92 4.18
CA ASN A 102 -4.19 -0.83 4.21
C ASN A 102 -5.56 -1.25 4.74
N LYS A 103 -5.79 -2.53 5.08
CA LYS A 103 -7.06 -2.95 5.72
C LYS A 103 -7.18 -2.26 7.08
N ARG A 104 -8.05 -1.26 7.12
CA ARG A 104 -8.48 -0.59 8.36
C ARG A 104 -9.83 -1.11 8.79
N VAL A 105 -10.09 -1.06 10.09
CA VAL A 105 -11.42 -1.33 10.64
C VAL A 105 -12.42 -0.38 9.97
N PRO A 106 -13.64 -0.86 9.63
CA PRO A 106 -14.71 0.02 9.15
C PRO A 106 -14.89 1.20 10.11
N MET A 107 -14.94 2.39 9.53
CA MET A 107 -15.15 3.63 10.26
C MET A 107 -16.61 3.74 10.69
N GLU A 108 -16.86 4.26 11.89
CA GLU A 108 -18.24 4.46 12.36
C GLU A 108 -18.94 5.58 11.58
N GLN A 109 -20.27 5.56 11.57
CA GLN A 109 -21.04 6.56 10.82
C GLN A 109 -20.75 7.99 11.27
N ASP A 110 -20.53 8.21 12.56
CA ASP A 110 -20.27 9.55 13.10
C ASP A 110 -18.87 10.06 12.76
N GLU A 111 -17.87 9.16 12.71
CA GLU A 111 -16.53 9.49 12.21
C GLU A 111 -16.58 9.84 10.72
N MET A 112 -17.34 9.10 9.92
CA MET A 112 -17.53 9.40 8.49
C MET A 112 -18.19 10.77 8.28
N LYS A 113 -19.20 11.12 9.09
CA LYS A 113 -19.85 12.43 9.04
C LYS A 113 -18.87 13.55 9.38
N LYS A 114 -18.06 13.40 10.44
CA LYS A 114 -17.04 14.38 10.83
C LYS A 114 -16.05 14.64 9.70
N ILE A 115 -15.52 13.59 9.07
CA ILE A 115 -14.61 13.72 7.92
C ILE A 115 -15.29 14.41 6.74
N GLY A 116 -16.56 14.08 6.47
CA GLY A 116 -17.35 14.74 5.44
C GLY A 116 -17.46 16.25 5.69
N GLN A 117 -17.85 16.64 6.91
CA GLN A 117 -17.97 18.04 7.33
C GLN A 117 -16.63 18.78 7.26
N GLU A 118 -15.53 18.15 7.69
CA GLU A 118 -14.20 18.74 7.59
C GLU A 118 -13.75 18.97 6.15
N LEU A 119 -14.06 18.03 5.24
CA LEU A 119 -13.75 18.16 3.82
C LEU A 119 -14.59 19.26 3.16
N GLU A 120 -15.88 19.33 3.48
CA GLU A 120 -16.76 20.40 3.03
C GLU A 120 -16.25 21.76 3.50
N TYR A 121 -15.94 21.90 4.79
CA TYR A 121 -15.39 23.13 5.36
C TYR A 121 -14.10 23.56 4.66
N LYS A 122 -13.15 22.63 4.46
CA LYS A 122 -11.88 22.91 3.77
C LYS A 122 -12.07 23.35 2.31
N LEU A 123 -13.00 22.72 1.60
CA LEU A 123 -13.28 23.06 0.20
C LEU A 123 -14.00 24.40 0.08
N THR A 124 -14.96 24.67 0.96
CA THR A 124 -15.66 25.96 1.02
C THR A 124 -14.71 27.08 1.41
N SER A 125 -13.85 26.88 2.42
CA SER A 125 -12.86 27.89 2.82
C SER A 125 -11.84 28.18 1.72
N ALA A 126 -11.38 27.14 1.00
CA ALA A 126 -10.44 27.30 -0.11
C ALA A 126 -11.08 28.05 -1.30
N LYS A 127 -12.38 27.84 -1.52
CA LYS A 127 -13.13 28.49 -2.58
C LYS A 127 -13.44 29.95 -2.23
N LEU A 128 -13.88 30.24 -1.00
CA LEU A 128 -14.12 31.60 -0.50
C LEU A 128 -12.85 32.48 -0.56
N GLN A 129 -11.68 31.90 -0.33
CA GLN A 129 -10.40 32.60 -0.51
C GLN A 129 -10.08 32.93 -1.97
N GLN A 130 -10.67 32.23 -2.95
CA GLN A 130 -10.50 32.46 -4.38
C GLN A 130 -11.57 33.39 -4.97
N THR A 131 -12.78 33.44 -4.41
CA THR A 131 -13.94 34.15 -4.97
C THR A 131 -14.27 35.47 -4.27
N SER A 132 -13.31 36.12 -3.62
CA SER A 132 -13.47 37.40 -2.88
C SER A 132 -14.06 38.60 -3.68
N SER A 133 -14.56 38.43 -4.91
CA SER A 133 -14.98 39.52 -5.78
C SER A 133 -16.30 39.33 -6.55
N GLU A 134 -17.06 38.25 -6.36
CA GLU A 134 -18.32 38.05 -7.13
C GLU A 134 -19.55 38.02 -6.22
N LEU A 135 -20.42 39.03 -6.39
CA LEU A 135 -21.77 39.09 -5.82
C LEU A 135 -22.64 38.03 -6.51
N LEU A 136 -22.57 36.79 -6.03
CA LEU A 136 -23.38 35.69 -6.53
C LEU A 136 -24.81 35.81 -6.01
N ASN A 137 -25.79 35.57 -6.88
CA ASN A 137 -27.20 35.45 -6.49
C ASN A 137 -27.42 34.19 -5.61
N GLU A 138 -28.45 34.18 -4.77
CA GLU A 138 -28.78 33.06 -3.86
C GLU A 138 -28.83 31.70 -4.59
N GLU A 139 -29.38 31.66 -5.81
CA GLU A 139 -29.46 30.45 -6.63
C GLU A 139 -28.10 29.96 -7.16
N GLU A 140 -27.15 30.86 -7.37
CA GLU A 140 -25.79 30.53 -7.83
C GLU A 140 -24.95 29.99 -6.67
N ILE A 141 -25.14 30.55 -5.47
CA ILE A 141 -24.54 30.05 -4.23
C ILE A 141 -24.99 28.61 -3.95
N GLU A 142 -26.28 28.31 -4.06
CA GLU A 142 -26.81 26.96 -3.85
C GLU A 142 -26.20 25.95 -4.84
N LYS A 143 -26.08 26.33 -6.12
CA LYS A 143 -25.46 25.48 -7.17
C LYS A 143 -23.97 25.24 -6.90
N GLU A 144 -23.24 26.26 -6.48
CA GLU A 144 -21.83 26.12 -6.11
C GLU A 144 -21.64 25.22 -4.89
N MET A 145 -22.45 25.40 -3.85
CA MET A 145 -22.43 24.59 -2.63
C MET A 145 -22.76 23.13 -2.93
N ALA A 146 -23.74 22.86 -3.80
CA ALA A 146 -24.02 21.51 -4.27
C ALA A 146 -22.82 20.89 -5.02
N GLY A 147 -22.10 21.68 -5.82
CA GLY A 147 -20.86 21.29 -6.48
C GLY A 147 -19.76 20.92 -5.47
N ILE A 148 -19.58 21.74 -4.43
CA ILE A 148 -18.61 21.50 -3.35
C ILE A 148 -18.94 20.21 -2.60
N ARG A 149 -20.20 20.01 -2.19
CA ARG A 149 -20.66 18.77 -1.54
C ARG A 149 -20.37 17.53 -2.40
N LYS A 150 -20.60 17.60 -3.71
CA LYS A 150 -20.30 16.50 -4.64
C LYS A 150 -18.80 16.19 -4.68
N ILE A 151 -17.95 17.21 -4.68
CA ILE A 151 -16.48 17.05 -4.66
C ILE A 151 -16.04 16.46 -3.32
N ALA A 152 -16.56 16.99 -2.20
CA ALA A 152 -16.28 16.50 -0.85
C ALA A 152 -16.62 15.01 -0.73
N LEU A 153 -17.81 14.59 -1.18
CA LEU A 153 -18.22 13.19 -1.21
C LEU A 153 -17.31 12.31 -2.05
N GLN A 154 -16.85 12.80 -3.21
CA GLN A 154 -15.90 12.04 -4.05
C GLN A 154 -14.52 11.90 -3.40
N GLN A 155 -14.04 12.93 -2.72
CA GLN A 155 -12.78 12.88 -1.97
C GLN A 155 -12.90 11.96 -0.76
N MET A 156 -14.01 12.05 -0.03
CA MET A 156 -14.32 11.19 1.12
C MET A 156 -14.36 9.71 0.71
N LYS A 157 -15.02 9.37 -0.41
CA LYS A 157 -15.02 7.99 -0.94
C LYS A 157 -13.64 7.45 -1.31
N LYS A 158 -12.67 8.33 -1.60
CA LYS A 158 -11.29 7.94 -1.91
C LYS A 158 -10.41 7.85 -0.66
N SER A 159 -10.68 8.67 0.35
CA SER A 159 -9.93 8.68 1.61
C SER A 159 -10.37 7.56 2.56
N ILE A 160 -11.66 7.24 2.58
CA ILE A 160 -12.20 6.17 3.42
C ILE A 160 -11.86 4.83 2.78
N TYR A 161 -11.15 4.00 3.54
CA TYR A 161 -10.86 2.63 3.13
C TYR A 161 -12.16 1.83 3.08
N ASN A 162 -12.49 1.29 1.90
CA ASN A 162 -13.64 0.41 1.75
C ASN A 162 -13.27 -0.99 2.24
N TRP A 163 -13.58 -1.28 3.50
CA TRP A 163 -13.43 -2.62 4.03
C TRP A 163 -14.36 -3.57 3.27
N ARG A 164 -13.76 -4.52 2.55
CA ARG A 164 -14.47 -5.60 1.87
C ARG A 164 -13.95 -6.95 2.34
N PRO A 165 -14.83 -7.94 2.52
CA PRO A 165 -14.40 -9.30 2.76
C PRO A 165 -13.51 -9.76 1.59
N LEU A 166 -12.39 -10.41 1.92
CA LEU A 166 -11.51 -11.00 0.92
C LEU A 166 -11.98 -12.42 0.66
N HIS A 167 -12.66 -12.65 -0.45
CA HIS A 167 -12.99 -14.00 -0.89
C HIS A 167 -11.76 -14.63 -1.52
N LEU A 168 -11.17 -15.61 -0.84
CA LEU A 168 -9.99 -16.32 -1.31
C LEU A 168 -10.42 -17.44 -2.27
N ASP A 169 -10.31 -17.18 -3.57
CA ASP A 169 -10.31 -18.23 -4.58
C ASP A 169 -8.93 -18.91 -4.64
N ALA A 170 -8.78 -19.97 -5.45
CA ALA A 170 -7.51 -20.69 -5.57
C ALA A 170 -6.36 -19.74 -5.99
N TYR A 171 -6.62 -18.83 -6.93
CA TYR A 171 -5.64 -17.87 -7.42
C TYR A 171 -5.20 -16.87 -6.34
N LEU A 172 -6.15 -16.20 -5.70
CA LEU A 172 -5.92 -15.23 -4.63
C LEU A 172 -5.31 -15.90 -3.40
N SER A 173 -5.58 -17.18 -3.17
CA SER A 173 -4.90 -17.96 -2.13
C SER A 173 -3.41 -18.09 -2.41
N VAL A 174 -3.02 -18.40 -3.66
CA VAL A 174 -1.61 -18.43 -4.07
C VAL A 174 -0.97 -17.04 -3.99
N VAL A 175 -1.66 -16.00 -4.43
CA VAL A 175 -1.18 -14.61 -4.34
C VAL A 175 -1.03 -14.17 -2.87
N TYR A 176 -1.99 -14.50 -2.02
CA TYR A 176 -1.94 -14.26 -0.58
C TYR A 176 -0.74 -14.96 0.04
N MET A 177 -0.59 -16.26 -0.23
CA MET A 177 0.53 -17.06 0.26
C MET A 177 1.86 -16.45 -0.19
N SER A 178 2.06 -16.19 -1.49
CA SER A 178 3.31 -15.62 -2.02
C SER A 178 3.70 -14.28 -1.37
N SER A 179 2.71 -13.48 -0.95
CA SER A 179 2.99 -12.21 -0.28
C SER A 179 3.51 -12.36 1.17
N HIS A 180 3.16 -13.44 1.88
CA HIS A 180 3.48 -13.62 3.31
C HIS A 180 4.31 -14.88 3.63
N LEU A 181 4.60 -15.73 2.66
CA LEU A 181 5.15 -17.07 2.88
C LEU A 181 6.42 -17.06 3.74
N LEU A 182 7.44 -16.30 3.34
CA LEU A 182 8.72 -16.24 4.04
C LEU A 182 8.62 -15.53 5.39
N SER A 183 7.85 -14.44 5.47
CA SER A 183 7.66 -13.71 6.72
C SER A 183 6.95 -14.57 7.76
N ASN A 184 5.92 -15.32 7.34
CA ASN A 184 5.19 -16.22 8.21
C ASN A 184 6.09 -17.38 8.65
N TYR A 185 6.83 -17.98 7.72
CA TYR A 185 7.78 -19.04 8.06
C TYR A 185 8.80 -18.59 9.10
N ALA A 186 9.40 -17.41 8.93
CA ALA A 186 10.38 -16.88 9.88
C ALA A 186 9.77 -16.64 11.28
N VAL A 187 8.54 -16.13 11.34
CA VAL A 187 7.81 -15.94 12.61
C VAL A 187 7.53 -17.28 13.28
N TRP A 188 6.98 -18.24 12.53
CA TRP A 188 6.71 -19.59 13.04
C TRP A 188 7.97 -20.28 13.53
N TYR A 189 9.05 -20.21 12.76
CA TYR A 189 10.34 -20.76 13.15
C TYR A 189 10.85 -20.13 14.45
N SER A 190 10.78 -18.80 14.58
CA SER A 190 11.14 -18.10 15.81
C SER A 190 10.36 -18.62 17.00
N ILE A 191 9.03 -18.65 16.92
CA ILE A 191 8.15 -19.12 17.99
C ILE A 191 8.46 -20.57 18.34
N MET A 192 8.55 -21.44 17.34
CA MET A 192 8.83 -22.87 17.57
C MET A 192 10.22 -23.09 18.16
N SER A 193 11.23 -22.30 17.74
CA SER A 193 12.57 -22.39 18.32
C SER A 193 12.63 -21.89 19.76
N GLU A 194 11.78 -20.94 20.14
CA GLU A 194 11.65 -20.46 21.52
C GLU A 194 10.94 -21.50 22.39
N VAL A 195 9.84 -22.08 21.90
CA VAL A 195 9.13 -23.17 22.60
C VAL A 195 9.98 -24.44 22.73
N ALA A 196 10.79 -24.74 21.71
CA ALA A 196 11.67 -25.91 21.71
C ALA A 196 12.91 -25.73 22.59
N GLN A 197 13.31 -24.50 22.92
CA GLN A 197 14.28 -24.28 23.98
C GLN A 197 13.61 -24.66 25.30
N PRO A 198 14.11 -25.70 26.01
CA PRO A 198 13.66 -25.91 27.37
C PRO A 198 13.93 -24.61 28.13
N TYR A 199 12.99 -24.16 28.95
CA TYR A 199 13.29 -23.15 29.96
C TYR A 199 14.47 -23.70 30.77
N SER A 200 15.70 -23.29 30.44
CA SER A 200 16.86 -23.57 31.27
C SER A 200 16.56 -22.82 32.55
N SER A 201 16.16 -23.58 33.56
CA SER A 201 15.90 -23.15 34.91
C SER A 201 16.97 -22.14 35.34
N THR A 202 16.60 -20.86 35.36
CA THR A 202 17.22 -19.89 36.24
C THR A 202 16.72 -20.21 37.65
N VAL A 203 17.47 -21.06 38.34
CA VAL A 203 17.59 -21.11 39.80
C VAL A 203 19.07 -20.94 40.09
#